data_AF-A0A7S4I6G0-F1
#
_entry.id   AF-A0A7S4I6G0-F1
#
_cell.length_a   1.000
_cell.length_b   1.000
_cell.length_c   1.000
_cell.angle_alpha   90.00
_cell.angle_beta   90.00
_cell.angle_gamma   90.00
#
_symmetry.space_group_name_H-M   'P 1'
#
loop_
_entity.id
_entity.type
_entity.pdbx_description
1 polymer ?
#
loop_
_entity_poly.entity_id
_entity_poly.type
_entity_poly.pdbx_seq_one_letter_code
_entity_poly.pdbx_strand_id
1 'polypeptide(L)'
;SFCSALSQTMGLDPIKYETVLDNACGAAARMINSAPNLVPVDQMIPAILRLLPLRSDFEPAISVHECIFNLLQAKHASIVNSADQITSIFVQELLTGALPNEKIRDQLVNFLKGVYNANKQSIDSTMEGMVQQGRASQENASQLHAQLNA
;
A
#
# COMPACT_ATOMS: atom_id res chain seq x y z
N SER A 1 -23.10 11.29 -4.43
CA SER A 1 -22.49 11.48 -3.09
C SER A 1 -20.98 11.52 -3.24
N PHE A 2 -20.22 12.01 -2.26
CA PHE A 2 -18.75 12.03 -2.33
C PHE A 2 -18.16 10.66 -2.71
N CYS A 3 -18.70 9.58 -2.14
CA CYS A 3 -18.28 8.20 -2.43
C CYS A 3 -18.55 7.76 -3.88
N SER A 4 -19.63 8.25 -4.50
CA SER A 4 -19.91 7.92 -5.90
C SER A 4 -18.95 8.64 -6.85
N ALA A 5 -18.59 9.89 -6.53
CA ALA A 5 -17.60 10.64 -7.31
C ALA A 5 -16.20 10.03 -7.15
N LEU A 6 -15.81 9.70 -5.91
CA LEU A 6 -14.55 9.03 -5.64
C LEU A 6 -14.48 7.67 -6.36
N SER A 7 -15.53 6.86 -6.28
CA SER A 7 -15.58 5.56 -6.98
C SER A 7 -15.49 5.71 -8.51
N GLN A 8 -16.04 6.78 -9.09
CA GLN A 8 -15.92 7.07 -10.52
C GLN A 8 -14.49 7.49 -10.89
N THR A 9 -13.88 8.36 -10.10
CA THR A 9 -12.49 8.79 -10.28
C THR A 9 -11.53 7.61 -10.14
N MET A 10 -11.71 6.76 -9.14
CA MET A 10 -10.88 5.57 -8.92
C MET A 10 -11.12 4.45 -9.95
N GLY A 11 -12.14 4.59 -10.80
CA GLY A 11 -12.39 3.71 -11.95
C GLY A 11 -11.82 4.22 -13.27
N LEU A 12 -11.09 5.34 -13.27
CA LEU A 12 -10.43 5.86 -14.47
C LEU A 12 -9.26 4.96 -14.90
N ASP A 13 -8.92 5.03 -16.18
CA ASP A 13 -7.76 4.32 -16.74
C ASP A 13 -6.49 4.73 -15.98
N PRO A 14 -5.86 3.79 -15.26
CA PRO A 14 -4.79 4.11 -14.35
C PRO A 14 -3.44 4.26 -15.05
N ILE A 15 -3.36 4.10 -16.37
CA ILE A 15 -2.20 4.49 -17.18
C ILE A 15 -2.31 5.96 -17.62
N LYS A 16 -3.54 6.43 -17.85
CA LYS A 16 -3.80 7.77 -18.38
C LYS A 16 -3.92 8.85 -17.29
N TYR A 17 -4.32 8.47 -16.08
CA TYR A 17 -4.65 9.40 -15.00
C TYR A 17 -3.90 9.12 -13.69
N GLU A 18 -2.66 8.64 -13.77
CA GLU A 18 -1.83 8.24 -12.61
C GLU A 18 -1.81 9.31 -11.51
N THR A 19 -1.38 10.54 -11.82
CA THR A 19 -1.31 11.64 -10.85
C THR A 19 -2.67 11.98 -10.22
N VAL A 20 -3.76 11.89 -10.99
CA VAL A 20 -5.11 12.18 -10.48
C VAL A 20 -5.57 11.09 -9.51
N LEU A 21 -5.26 9.85 -9.83
CA LEU A 21 -5.58 8.69 -9.01
C LEU A 21 -4.76 8.68 -7.71
N ASP A 22 -3.47 8.97 -7.79
CA ASP A 22 -2.58 9.09 -6.63
C ASP A 22 -3.09 10.19 -5.68
N ASN A 23 -3.45 11.35 -6.23
CA ASN A 23 -4.03 12.45 -5.45
C ASN A 23 -5.40 12.12 -4.86
N ALA A 24 -6.27 11.43 -5.59
CA ALA A 24 -7.56 10.97 -5.08
C ALA A 24 -7.40 9.97 -3.94
N CYS A 25 -6.42 9.06 -4.06
CA CYS A 25 -6.03 8.12 -3.02
C CYS A 25 -5.56 8.85 -1.75
N GLY A 26 -4.68 9.84 -1.91
CA GLY A 26 -4.22 10.71 -0.83
C GLY A 26 -5.34 11.48 -0.15
N ALA A 27 -6.24 12.10 -0.92
CA ALA A 27 -7.38 12.82 -0.37
C ALA A 27 -8.31 11.90 0.43
N ALA A 28 -8.60 10.71 -0.10
CA ALA A 28 -9.40 9.70 0.60
C ALA A 28 -8.74 9.29 1.93
N ALA A 29 -7.43 9.03 1.93
CA ALA A 29 -6.68 8.71 3.14
C ALA A 29 -6.70 9.85 4.17
N ARG A 30 -6.51 11.11 3.75
CA ARG A 30 -6.59 12.28 4.64
C ARG A 30 -7.97 12.43 5.27
N MET A 31 -9.05 12.15 4.52
CA MET A 31 -10.41 12.19 5.05
C MET A 31 -10.65 11.11 6.10
N ILE A 32 -10.18 9.89 5.86
CA ILE A 32 -10.25 8.80 6.85
C ILE A 32 -9.46 9.17 8.11
N ASN A 33 -8.24 9.69 7.96
CA ASN A 33 -7.40 10.09 9.09
C ASN A 33 -8.02 11.23 9.92
N SER A 34 -8.64 12.20 9.26
CA SER A 34 -9.18 13.39 9.94
C SER A 34 -10.50 13.13 10.64
N ALA A 35 -11.38 12.33 10.03
CA ALA A 35 -12.73 12.10 10.54
C ALA A 35 -13.26 10.71 10.12
N PRO A 36 -12.74 9.61 10.69
CA PRO A 36 -13.10 8.25 10.28
C PRO A 36 -14.59 7.95 10.48
N ASN A 37 -15.24 8.60 11.45
CA ASN A 37 -16.67 8.44 11.73
C ASN A 37 -17.60 9.18 10.73
N LEU A 38 -17.06 10.04 9.86
CA LEU A 38 -17.83 10.82 8.90
C LEU A 38 -17.76 10.27 7.48
N VAL A 39 -17.02 9.18 7.26
CA VAL A 39 -16.79 8.60 5.94
C VAL A 39 -16.99 7.07 5.97
N PRO A 40 -17.42 6.44 4.86
CA PRO A 40 -17.58 5.00 4.81
C PRO A 40 -16.23 4.31 4.58
N VAL A 41 -15.46 4.16 5.67
CA VAL A 41 -14.13 3.54 5.67
C VAL A 41 -14.15 2.17 4.97
N ASP A 42 -15.16 1.35 5.24
CA ASP A 42 -15.32 0.01 4.64
C ASP A 42 -15.40 0.02 3.11
N GLN A 43 -15.90 1.09 2.50
CA GLN A 43 -16.00 1.22 1.05
C GLN A 43 -14.75 1.87 0.45
N MET A 44 -14.11 2.75 1.20
CA MET A 44 -12.95 3.51 0.74
C MET A 44 -11.67 2.68 0.75
N ILE A 45 -11.49 1.80 1.74
CA ILE A 45 -10.27 1.01 1.88
C ILE A 45 -10.01 0.08 0.68
N PRO A 46 -10.98 -0.74 0.21
CA PRO A 46 -10.77 -1.55 -0.98
C PRO A 46 -10.43 -0.72 -2.21
N ALA A 47 -10.96 0.50 -2.32
CA ALA A 47 -10.66 1.39 -3.45
C ALA A 47 -9.24 1.95 -3.35
N ILE A 48 -8.80 2.38 -2.17
CA ILE A 48 -7.42 2.84 -1.89
C ILE A 48 -6.41 1.72 -2.23
N LEU A 49 -6.64 0.50 -1.72
CA LEU A 49 -5.71 -0.61 -1.92
C LEU A 49 -5.58 -1.05 -3.38
N ARG A 50 -6.60 -0.82 -4.22
CA ARG A 50 -6.53 -1.11 -5.67
C ARG A 50 -5.67 -0.13 -6.45
N LEU A 51 -5.49 1.09 -5.93
CA LEU A 51 -4.66 2.10 -6.57
C LEU A 51 -3.20 2.04 -6.14
N LEU A 52 -2.91 1.35 -5.04
CA LEU A 52 -1.54 1.10 -4.61
C LEU A 52 -0.88 -0.02 -5.44
N PRO A 53 0.46 0.03 -5.61
CA PRO A 53 1.37 1.10 -5.16
C PRO A 53 1.18 2.40 -5.95
N LEU A 54 1.51 3.53 -5.32
CA LEU A 54 1.51 4.85 -6.00
C LEU A 54 2.50 4.85 -7.16
N ARG A 55 2.18 5.61 -8.22
CA ARG A 55 2.87 5.47 -9.51
C ARG A 55 3.63 6.71 -9.94
N SER A 56 2.99 7.87 -9.80
CA SER A 56 3.47 9.14 -10.35
C SER A 56 3.72 10.16 -9.26
N ASP A 57 2.76 10.32 -8.34
CA ASP A 57 2.84 11.30 -7.26
C ASP A 57 2.99 10.59 -5.90
N PHE A 58 4.16 10.78 -5.27
CA PHE A 58 4.48 10.21 -3.97
C PHE A 58 4.26 11.18 -2.81
N GLU A 59 3.85 12.44 -3.06
CA GLU A 59 3.39 13.35 -2.00
C GLU A 59 2.31 12.72 -1.09
N PRO A 60 1.25 12.06 -1.64
CA PRO A 60 0.21 11.47 -0.82
C PRO A 60 0.65 10.22 -0.05
N ALA A 61 1.84 9.67 -0.32
CA ALA A 61 2.32 8.42 0.27
C ALA A 61 2.26 8.45 1.80
N ILE A 62 2.64 9.57 2.42
CA ILE A 62 2.62 9.74 3.88
C ILE A 62 1.20 9.53 4.41
N SER A 63 0.22 10.28 3.89
CA SER A 63 -1.16 10.20 4.36
C SER A 63 -1.77 8.81 4.13
N VAL A 64 -1.48 8.17 2.99
CA VAL A 64 -2.00 6.83 2.67
C VAL A 64 -1.44 5.78 3.62
N HIS A 65 -0.13 5.79 3.86
CA HIS A 65 0.50 4.84 4.78
C HIS A 65 0.07 5.06 6.22
N GLU A 66 0.01 6.32 6.68
CA GLU A 66 -0.53 6.64 8.00
C GLU A 66 -1.96 6.14 8.16
N CYS A 67 -2.81 6.28 7.14
CA CYS A 67 -4.16 5.74 7.15
C CYS A 67 -4.18 4.21 7.31
N ILE A 68 -3.37 3.49 6.54
CA ILE A 68 -3.29 2.03 6.61
C ILE A 68 -2.79 1.59 8.00
N PHE A 69 -1.73 2.21 8.51
CA PHE A 69 -1.16 1.87 9.82
C PHE A 69 -2.11 2.20 10.99
N ASN A 70 -2.80 3.33 10.95
CA ASN A 70 -3.80 3.69 11.96
C ASN A 70 -4.93 2.64 12.02
N LEU A 71 -5.41 2.19 10.86
CA LEU A 71 -6.45 1.18 10.78
C LEU A 71 -5.96 -0.23 11.16
N LEU A 72 -4.71 -0.57 10.85
CA LEU A 72 -4.06 -1.80 11.32
C LEU A 72 -3.97 -1.81 12.85
N GLN A 73 -3.55 -0.70 13.46
CA GLN A 73 -3.49 -0.54 14.92
C GLN A 73 -4.88 -0.64 15.55
N ALA A 74 -5.88 -0.03 14.93
CA ALA A 74 -7.28 -0.12 15.35
C ALA A 74 -7.93 -1.49 15.08
N LYS A 75 -7.23 -2.41 14.39
CA LYS A 75 -7.75 -3.71 13.93
C LYS A 75 -9.08 -3.58 13.18
N HIS A 76 -9.20 -2.56 12.34
CA HIS A 76 -10.42 -2.29 11.58
C HIS A 76 -10.73 -3.48 10.64
N ALA A 77 -11.98 -3.95 10.63
CA ALA A 77 -12.37 -5.18 9.96
C ALA A 77 -11.97 -5.21 8.47
N SER A 78 -12.22 -4.12 7.72
CA SER A 78 -11.87 -4.05 6.30
C SER A 78 -10.36 -4.04 6.02
N ILE A 79 -9.51 -3.62 6.96
CA ILE A 79 -8.05 -3.74 6.80
C ILE A 79 -7.58 -5.15 7.15
N VAL A 80 -8.13 -5.76 8.22
CA VAL A 80 -7.80 -7.14 8.60
C VAL A 80 -8.15 -8.11 7.47
N ASN A 81 -9.30 -7.90 6.82
CA ASN A 81 -9.73 -8.71 5.66
C ASN A 81 -8.86 -8.52 4.41
N SER A 82 -8.03 -7.47 4.36
CA SER A 82 -7.13 -7.17 3.24
C SER A 82 -5.66 -7.32 3.63
N ALA A 83 -5.34 -7.98 4.75
CA ALA A 83 -3.98 -8.11 5.27
C ALA A 83 -3.00 -8.69 4.22
N ASP A 84 -3.40 -9.75 3.51
CA ASP A 84 -2.55 -10.38 2.48
C ASP A 84 -2.28 -9.43 1.30
N GLN A 85 -3.31 -8.67 0.89
CA GLN A 85 -3.17 -7.67 -0.17
C GLN A 85 -2.22 -6.56 0.25
N ILE A 86 -2.33 -6.07 1.49
CA ILE A 86 -1.46 -5.03 2.07
C ILE A 86 -0.02 -5.53 2.13
N THR A 87 0.20 -6.77 2.61
CA THR A 87 1.52 -7.40 2.62
C THR A 87 2.12 -7.43 1.22
N SER A 88 1.35 -7.84 0.20
CA SER A 88 1.85 -7.85 -1.19
C SER A 88 2.20 -6.44 -1.69
N ILE A 89 1.36 -5.44 -1.42
CA ILE A 89 1.60 -4.04 -1.80
C ILE A 89 2.91 -3.54 -1.17
N PHE A 90 3.10 -3.73 0.14
CA PHE A 90 4.31 -3.26 0.82
C PHE A 90 5.58 -3.94 0.32
N VAL A 91 5.53 -5.24 0.00
CA VAL A 91 6.64 -5.92 -0.66
C VAL A 91 6.95 -5.26 -2.01
N GLN A 92 5.93 -4.99 -2.83
CA GLN A 92 6.13 -4.35 -4.12
C GLN A 92 6.76 -2.95 -3.99
N GLU A 93 6.30 -2.13 -3.05
CA GLU A 93 6.80 -0.76 -2.83
C GLU A 93 8.26 -0.74 -2.35
N LEU A 94 8.63 -1.67 -1.45
CA LEU A 94 10.01 -1.79 -1.00
C LEU A 94 10.94 -2.25 -2.11
N LEU A 95 10.49 -3.17 -2.97
CA LEU A 95 11.29 -3.71 -4.07
C LEU A 95 11.53 -2.73 -5.20
N THR A 96 10.51 -1.91 -5.55
CA THR A 96 10.63 -0.89 -6.59
C THR A 96 11.49 0.29 -6.12
N GLY A 97 11.64 0.48 -4.81
CA GLY A 97 12.40 1.60 -4.25
C GLY A 97 11.78 2.97 -4.55
N ALA A 98 10.51 2.99 -4.96
CA ALA A 98 9.85 4.20 -5.43
C ALA A 98 9.44 5.15 -4.29
N LEU A 99 9.38 4.66 -3.05
CA LEU A 99 9.04 5.46 -1.87
C LEU A 99 10.24 6.35 -1.45
N PRO A 100 10.13 7.69 -1.53
CA PRO A 100 11.22 8.59 -1.15
C PRO A 100 11.38 8.77 0.36
N ASN A 101 10.41 8.32 1.17
CA ASN A 101 10.38 8.57 2.61
C ASN A 101 10.96 7.37 3.39
N GLU A 102 12.16 7.56 3.96
CA GLU A 102 12.86 6.54 4.73
C GLU A 102 12.07 6.06 5.96
N LYS A 103 11.39 6.97 6.66
CA LYS A 103 10.59 6.60 7.86
C LYS A 103 9.44 5.66 7.50
N ILE A 104 8.75 5.91 6.39
CA ILE A 104 7.71 5.00 5.88
C ILE A 104 8.32 3.66 5.51
N ARG A 105 9.47 3.68 4.81
CA ARG A 105 10.19 2.47 4.44
C ARG A 105 10.52 1.60 5.65
N ASP A 106 11.02 2.21 6.73
CA ASP A 106 11.34 1.52 7.97
C ASP A 106 10.08 0.94 8.64
N GLN A 107 8.96 1.66 8.62
CA GLN A 107 7.68 1.15 9.12
C GLN A 107 7.18 -0.06 8.31
N LEU A 108 7.32 -0.03 6.98
CA LEU A 108 6.98 -1.15 6.09
C LEU A 108 7.85 -2.37 6.39
N VAL A 109 9.16 -2.20 6.51
CA VAL A 109 10.09 -3.29 6.87
C VAL A 109 9.71 -3.89 8.22
N ASN A 110 9.46 -3.06 9.24
CA ASN A 110 9.07 -3.53 10.57
C ASN A 110 7.74 -4.30 10.56
N PHE A 111 6.76 -3.83 9.79
CA PHE A 111 5.50 -4.55 9.60
C PHE A 111 5.74 -5.90 8.93
N LEU A 112 6.49 -5.92 7.82
CA LEU A 112 6.79 -7.15 7.09
C LEU A 112 7.56 -8.15 7.95
N LYS A 113 8.53 -7.72 8.77
CA LYS A 113 9.21 -8.60 9.74
C LYS A 113 8.22 -9.28 10.68
N GLY A 114 7.24 -8.53 11.19
CA GLY A 114 6.20 -9.06 12.08
C GLY A 114 5.31 -10.12 11.42
N VAL A 115 5.04 -10.01 10.12
CA VAL A 115 4.19 -10.96 9.38
C VAL A 115 4.98 -12.00 8.58
N TYR A 116 6.30 -11.84 8.48
CA TYR A 116 7.14 -12.64 7.57
C TYR A 116 7.04 -14.13 7.88
N ASN A 117 7.13 -14.53 9.15
CA ASN A 117 7.06 -15.94 9.53
C ASN A 117 5.71 -16.58 9.20
N ALA A 118 4.62 -15.82 9.29
CA ALA A 118 3.27 -16.32 9.00
C ALA A 118 3.00 -16.38 7.48
N ASN A 119 3.54 -15.42 6.72
CA ASN A 119 3.25 -15.22 5.30
C ASN A 119 4.45 -15.47 4.38
N LYS A 120 5.46 -16.20 4.86
CA LYS A 120 6.75 -16.38 4.18
C LYS A 120 6.59 -16.80 2.73
N GLN A 121 5.83 -17.87 2.49
CA GLN A 121 5.62 -18.40 1.13
C GLN A 121 5.01 -17.36 0.18
N SER A 122 4.03 -16.56 0.65
CA SER A 122 3.36 -15.53 -0.15
C SER A 122 4.29 -14.35 -0.44
N ILE A 123 5.09 -13.95 0.56
CA ILE A 123 6.05 -12.87 0.43
C ILE A 123 7.15 -13.26 -0.55
N ASP A 124 7.78 -14.42 -0.37
CA ASP A 124 8.86 -14.91 -1.23
C ASP A 124 8.36 -15.07 -2.68
N SER A 125 7.16 -15.62 -2.89
CA SER A 125 6.53 -15.73 -4.22
C SER A 125 6.29 -14.37 -4.87
N THR A 126 5.89 -13.37 -4.08
CA THR A 126 5.71 -11.99 -4.57
C THR A 126 7.05 -11.39 -4.99
N MET A 127 8.11 -11.60 -4.21
CA MET A 127 9.45 -11.12 -4.56
C MET A 127 9.95 -11.77 -5.86
N GLU A 128 9.84 -13.10 -5.97
CA GLU A 128 10.25 -13.83 -7.17
C GLU A 128 9.46 -13.40 -8.40
N GLY A 129 8.13 -13.25 -8.27
CA GLY A 129 7.26 -12.77 -9.34
C GLY A 129 7.65 -11.36 -9.81
N MET A 130 7.99 -10.45 -8.91
CA MET A 130 8.44 -9.10 -9.24
C MET A 130 9.78 -9.08 -9.99
N VAL A 131 10.72 -9.96 -9.60
CA VAL A 131 12.00 -10.12 -10.29
C VAL A 131 11.81 -10.72 -11.68
N GLN A 132 11.00 -11.77 -11.83
CA GLN A 132 10.71 -12.40 -13.11
C GLN A 132 10.00 -11.45 -14.09
N GLN A 133 9.16 -10.55 -13.59
CA GLN A 133 8.50 -9.52 -14.39
C GLN A 133 9.43 -8.34 -14.76
N GLY A 134 10.69 -8.34 -14.29
CA GLY A 134 11.62 -7.24 -14.49
C GLY A 134 11.24 -5.94 -13.78
N ARG A 135 10.31 -6.01 -12.81
CA ARG A 135 9.83 -4.86 -12.03
C ARG A 135 10.70 -4.56 -10.80
N ALA A 136 11.55 -5.50 -10.41
CA ALA A 136 12.52 -5.36 -9.33
C ALA A 136 13.82 -6.06 -9.70
N SER A 137 14.95 -5.58 -9.16
CA SER A 137 16.24 -6.27 -9.31
C SER A 137 16.34 -7.46 -8.36
N GLN A 138 17.10 -8.48 -8.78
CA GLN A 138 17.40 -9.63 -7.92
C GLN A 138 18.18 -9.22 -6.66
N GLU A 139 18.96 -8.14 -6.75
CA GLU A 139 19.66 -7.54 -5.62
C GLU A 139 18.68 -6.98 -4.58
N ASN A 140 17.71 -6.16 -4.97
CA ASN A 140 16.72 -5.58 -4.06
C ASN A 140 15.91 -6.68 -3.36
N ALA A 141 15.52 -7.73 -4.10
CA ALA A 141 14.81 -8.87 -3.54
C ALA A 141 15.66 -9.63 -2.51
N SER A 142 16.93 -9.87 -2.82
CA SER A 142 17.85 -10.56 -1.90
C SER A 142 18.11 -9.74 -0.63
N GLN A 143 18.29 -8.42 -0.78
CA GLN A 143 18.47 -7.50 0.35
C GLN A 143 17.23 -7.45 1.24
N LEU A 144 16.04 -7.33 0.66
CA LEU A 144 14.79 -7.33 1.42
C LEU A 144 14.59 -8.66 2.15
N HIS A 145 14.78 -9.79 1.47
CA HIS A 145 14.71 -11.11 2.09
C HIS A 145 15.69 -11.26 3.26
N ALA A 146 16.93 -10.79 3.11
CA ALA A 146 17.91 -10.78 4.20
C ALA A 146 17.48 -9.89 5.38
N GLN A 147 16.91 -8.71 5.10
CA GLN A 147 16.39 -7.82 6.14
C GLN A 147 15.21 -8.44 6.90
N LEU A 148 14.33 -9.17 6.23
CA LEU A 148 13.16 -9.80 6.86
C LEU A 148 13.52 -11.04 7.69
N ASN A 149 14.61 -11.73 7.36
CA ASN A 149 15.11 -12.88 8.14
C ASN A 149 16.05 -12.49 9.31
N ALA A 150 16.41 -11.21 9.44
CA ALA A 150 17.27 -10.68 10.50
C ALA A 150 16.47 -10.16 11.70
#